data_AF-A0A139N2M4-F1
#
_entry.id   AF-A0A139N2M4-F1
#
_cell.length_a   1.000
_cell.length_b   1.000
_cell.length_c   1.000
_cell.angle_alpha   90.00
_cell.angle_beta   90.00
_cell.angle_gamma   90.00
#
_symmetry.space_group_name_H-M   'P 1'
#
loop_
_entity.id
_entity.type
_entity.pdbx_description
1 polymer ?
#
loop_
_entity_poly.entity_id
_entity_poly.type
_entity_poly.pdbx_seq_one_letter_code
_entity_poly.pdbx_strand_id
1 'polypeptide(L)'
;MTFYVYRQNNSGGYFVKDENVNIHVIVEADTEEQANEKFDEILDGDSKYTTYCTCCGERWYGVDEIYETVEISDSLVEELKQHRYYSEAILYAADGTKKKILWLVYGMYEYLQ
;
A
#
# COMPACT_ATOMS: atom_id res chain seq x y z
N MET A 1 9.15 -10.85 -8.17
CA MET A 1 8.99 -9.41 -7.95
C MET A 1 8.43 -9.21 -6.56
N THR A 2 8.68 -8.03 -6.00
CA THR A 2 8.44 -7.74 -4.59
C THR A 2 7.45 -6.60 -4.48
N PHE A 3 6.56 -6.69 -3.51
CA PHE A 3 5.54 -5.69 -3.21
C PHE A 3 5.94 -4.92 -1.97
N TYR A 4 6.27 -3.66 -2.18
CA TYR A 4 6.67 -2.70 -1.16
C TYR A 4 5.42 -1.94 -0.71
N VAL A 5 5.08 -2.04 0.56
CA VAL A 5 3.87 -1.47 1.12
C VAL A 5 4.21 -0.21 1.91
N TYR A 6 3.56 0.87 1.56
CA TYR A 6 3.63 2.15 2.23
C TYR A 6 2.32 2.38 2.98
N ARG A 7 2.42 2.72 4.26
CA ARG A 7 1.25 2.92 5.12
C ARG A 7 1.14 4.36 5.60
N GLN A 8 -0.04 4.95 5.44
CA GLN A 8 -0.30 6.28 5.96
C GLN A 8 -0.33 6.26 7.48
N ASN A 9 0.39 7.21 8.06
CA ASN A 9 0.12 7.69 9.39
C ASN A 9 -1.20 8.49 9.40
N ASN A 10 -2.00 8.31 10.45
CA ASN A 10 -3.25 9.02 10.66
C ASN A 10 -3.02 10.40 11.28
N SER A 11 -2.00 11.14 10.80
CA SER A 11 -1.64 12.46 11.32
C SER A 11 -2.82 13.43 11.20
N GLY A 12 -3.23 14.01 12.33
CA GLY A 12 -4.40 14.90 12.39
C GLY A 12 -5.76 14.17 12.37
N GLY A 13 -5.79 12.85 12.54
CA GLY A 13 -7.02 12.08 12.74
C GLY A 13 -7.79 11.73 11.46
N TYR A 14 -7.19 11.92 10.29
CA TYR A 14 -7.73 11.43 9.02
C TYR A 14 -6.66 10.80 8.11
N PHE A 15 -7.14 9.98 7.17
CA PHE A 15 -6.36 9.46 6.04
C PHE A 15 -6.71 10.22 4.75
N VAL A 16 -5.72 10.45 3.89
CA VAL A 16 -5.95 10.99 2.55
C VAL A 16 -6.29 9.84 1.61
N LYS A 17 -7.39 9.92 0.84
CA LYS A 17 -7.81 8.83 -0.05
C LYS A 17 -8.37 9.38 -1.35
N ASP A 18 -7.90 8.84 -2.47
CA ASP A 18 -8.45 9.07 -3.80
C ASP A 18 -8.05 7.94 -4.77
N GLU A 19 -7.95 8.23 -6.06
CA GLU A 19 -7.56 7.27 -7.09
C GLU A 19 -6.06 6.98 -7.15
N ASN A 20 -5.23 7.72 -6.40
CA ASN A 20 -3.76 7.58 -6.40
C ASN A 20 -3.23 7.06 -5.07
N VAL A 21 -3.89 7.38 -3.95
CA VAL A 21 -3.49 6.89 -2.62
C VAL A 21 -4.68 6.36 -1.80
N ASN A 22 -4.40 5.41 -0.90
CA ASN A 22 -5.30 4.95 0.16
C ASN A 22 -4.48 4.76 1.44
N ILE A 23 -5.08 4.23 2.52
CA ILE A 23 -4.35 3.93 3.78
C ILE A 23 -3.05 3.18 3.49
N HIS A 24 -3.09 2.27 2.51
CA HIS A 24 -1.91 1.62 1.96
C HIS A 24 -1.77 1.93 0.47
N VAL A 25 -0.53 2.16 0.07
CA VAL A 25 -0.08 2.17 -1.32
C VAL A 25 0.92 1.04 -1.48
N ILE A 26 0.82 0.30 -2.56
CA ILE A 26 1.67 -0.86 -2.82
C ILE A 26 2.36 -0.61 -4.15
N VAL A 27 3.68 -0.77 -4.17
CA VAL A 27 4.48 -0.69 -5.38
C VAL A 27 5.12 -2.04 -5.62
N GLU A 28 4.87 -2.60 -6.80
CA GLU A 28 5.61 -3.76 -7.28
C GLU A 28 6.90 -3.30 -7.96
N ALA A 29 8.04 -3.79 -7.48
CA ALA A 29 9.35 -3.47 -8.04
C ALA A 29 10.36 -4.61 -7.81
N ASP A 30 11.52 -4.52 -8.47
CA ASP A 30 12.64 -5.45 -8.25
C ASP A 30 13.48 -5.05 -7.03
N THR A 31 13.51 -3.75 -6.70
CA THR A 31 14.27 -3.22 -5.55
C THR A 31 13.46 -2.19 -4.77
N GLU A 32 13.83 -2.01 -3.50
CA GLU A 32 13.22 -0.99 -2.63
C GLU A 32 13.48 0.43 -3.15
N GLU A 33 14.65 0.66 -3.75
CA GLU A 33 15.00 1.94 -4.36
C GLU A 33 14.04 2.30 -5.50
N GLN A 34 13.76 1.37 -6.41
CA GLN A 34 12.78 1.57 -7.49
C GLN A 34 11.37 1.81 -6.94
N ALA A 35 11.01 1.09 -5.87
CA ALA A 35 9.71 1.28 -5.23
C ALA A 35 9.59 2.68 -4.61
N ASN A 36 10.66 3.15 -3.94
CA ASN A 36 10.70 4.48 -3.33
C ASN A 36 10.68 5.58 -4.40
N GLU A 37 11.44 5.45 -5.49
CA GLU A 37 11.38 6.37 -6.63
C GLU A 37 9.94 6.49 -7.14
N LYS A 38 9.27 5.35 -7.34
CA LYS A 38 7.88 5.35 -7.81
C LYS A 38 6.92 5.96 -6.79
N PHE A 39 7.15 5.69 -5.51
CA PHE A 39 6.34 6.22 -4.43
C PHE A 39 6.47 7.74 -4.32
N ASP A 40 7.68 8.28 -4.43
CA ASP A 40 7.95 9.72 -4.44
C ASP A 40 7.26 10.41 -5.63
N GLU A 41 7.29 9.82 -6.84
CA GLU A 41 6.54 10.33 -8.00
C GLU A 41 5.03 10.45 -7.72
N ILE A 42 4.46 9.49 -6.99
CA ILE A 42 3.03 9.51 -6.61
C ILE A 42 2.76 10.66 -5.65
N LEU A 43 3.64 10.86 -4.66
CA LEU A 43 3.51 11.90 -3.65
C LEU A 43 3.68 13.31 -4.24
N ASP A 44 4.55 13.48 -5.22
CA ASP A 44 4.76 14.74 -5.95
C ASP A 44 3.55 15.17 -6.79
N GLY A 45 2.61 14.24 -7.06
CA GLY A 45 1.41 14.51 -7.84
C GLY A 45 0.41 15.46 -7.15
N ASP A 46 0.41 15.56 -5.82
CA ASP A 46 -0.47 16.46 -5.06
C ASP A 46 0.08 16.71 -3.64
N SER A 47 0.26 17.99 -3.26
CA SER A 47 0.80 18.37 -1.96
C SER A 47 -0.05 17.91 -0.76
N LYS A 48 -1.33 17.55 -0.97
CA LYS A 48 -2.16 17.00 0.10
C LYS A 48 -1.64 15.64 0.58
N TYR A 49 -0.94 14.87 -0.26
CA TYR A 49 -0.43 13.55 0.11
C TYR A 49 0.69 13.60 1.14
N THR A 50 1.40 14.73 1.23
CA THR A 50 2.51 14.94 2.16
C THR A 50 2.14 15.90 3.29
N THR A 51 0.89 16.34 3.40
CA THR A 51 0.46 17.24 4.48
C THR A 51 0.27 16.46 5.80
N TYR A 52 0.88 16.94 6.89
CA TYR A 52 0.81 16.31 8.22
C TYR A 52 0.76 17.31 9.38
N CYS A 53 0.28 16.86 10.57
CA CYS A 53 0.48 17.63 11.81
C CYS A 53 1.91 17.44 12.29
N THR A 54 2.66 18.53 12.44
CA THR A 54 4.01 18.49 13.04
C THR A 54 4.03 17.84 14.43
N CYS A 55 2.91 17.90 15.15
CA CYS A 55 2.70 17.26 16.44
C CYS A 55 2.53 15.74 16.38
N CYS A 56 2.02 15.21 15.27
CA CYS A 56 1.70 13.78 15.09
C CYS A 56 2.76 13.04 14.27
N GLY A 57 3.65 13.75 13.60
CA GLY A 57 4.64 13.19 12.70
C GLY A 57 4.18 13.14 11.24
N GLU A 58 5.12 12.80 10.37
CA GLU A 58 4.94 12.75 8.92
C GLU A 58 3.82 11.79 8.51
N ARG A 59 3.27 12.02 7.31
CA ARG A 59 2.20 11.21 6.75
C ARG A 59 2.67 9.81 6.38
N TRP A 60 3.93 9.68 6.00
CA TRP A 60 4.54 8.45 5.51
C TRP A 60 5.93 8.30 6.13
N TYR A 61 6.40 7.07 6.30
CA TYR A 61 7.70 6.77 6.92
C TYR A 61 8.60 5.90 6.02
N GLY A 62 8.27 5.83 4.73
CA GLY A 62 8.88 4.88 3.78
C GLY A 62 8.14 3.55 3.78
N VAL A 63 8.86 2.50 3.39
CA VAL A 63 8.34 1.13 3.33
C VAL A 63 8.02 0.63 4.74
N ASP A 64 6.75 0.27 4.95
CA ASP A 64 6.22 -0.29 6.19
C ASP A 64 6.41 -1.81 6.23
N GLU A 65 6.14 -2.47 5.09
CA GLU A 65 6.21 -3.92 4.94
C GLU A 65 6.66 -4.31 3.53
N ILE A 66 7.31 -5.47 3.41
CA ILE A 66 7.80 -6.03 2.15
C ILE A 66 7.27 -7.44 2.00
N TYR A 67 6.74 -7.75 0.82
CA TYR A 67 6.19 -9.06 0.54
C TYR A 67 6.64 -9.58 -0.81
N GLU A 68 6.95 -10.88 -0.84
CA GLU A 68 7.16 -11.61 -2.08
C GLU A 68 5.83 -12.26 -2.51
N THR A 69 5.71 -12.60 -3.80
CA THR A 69 4.61 -13.46 -4.24
C THR A 69 4.75 -14.82 -3.57
N VAL A 70 3.79 -15.18 -2.71
CA VAL A 70 3.68 -16.51 -2.11
C VAL A 70 2.39 -17.13 -2.58
N GLU A 71 2.47 -18.33 -3.16
CA GLU A 71 1.28 -19.14 -3.41
C GLU A 71 0.62 -19.50 -2.08
N ILE A 72 -0.66 -19.18 -1.94
CA ILE A 72 -1.46 -19.58 -0.79
C ILE A 72 -2.61 -20.47 -1.23
N SER A 73 -3.03 -21.38 -0.34
CA SER A 73 -4.12 -22.30 -0.63
C SER A 73 -5.48 -21.60 -0.59
N ASP A 74 -6.44 -22.10 -1.38
CA ASP A 74 -7.84 -21.65 -1.39
C ASP A 74 -8.48 -21.66 0.02
N SER A 75 -8.04 -22.58 0.89
CA SER A 75 -8.52 -22.65 2.28
C SER A 75 -8.04 -21.46 3.13
N LEU A 76 -6.78 -21.06 2.97
CA LEU A 76 -6.21 -19.93 3.70
C LEU A 76 -6.82 -18.62 3.21
N VAL A 77 -7.03 -18.53 1.91
CA VAL A 77 -7.80 -17.47 1.26
C VAL A 77 -9.18 -17.24 1.93
N GLU A 78 -9.98 -18.29 2.10
CA GLU A 78 -11.31 -18.18 2.71
C GLU A 78 -11.26 -17.82 4.20
N GLU A 79 -10.21 -18.23 4.92
CA GLU A 79 -9.95 -17.81 6.30
C GLU A 79 -9.62 -16.32 6.38
N LEU A 80 -8.78 -15.84 5.47
CA LEU A 80 -8.39 -14.43 5.40
C LEU A 80 -9.56 -13.51 5.01
N LYS A 81 -10.50 -13.97 4.18
CA LYS A 81 -11.75 -13.23 3.90
C LYS A 81 -12.60 -12.99 5.14
N GLN A 82 -12.49 -13.84 6.16
CA GLN A 82 -13.24 -13.71 7.42
C GLN A 82 -12.58 -12.76 8.42
N HIS A 83 -11.36 -12.29 8.15
CA HIS A 83 -10.65 -11.38 9.02
C HIS A 83 -11.22 -9.95 8.98
N ARG A 84 -11.33 -9.35 10.17
CA ARG A 84 -11.95 -8.03 10.40
C ARG A 84 -11.15 -6.84 9.83
N TYR A 85 -9.93 -7.05 9.36
CA TYR A 85 -9.00 -5.99 8.92
C TYR A 85 -9.03 -5.76 7.40
N TYR A 86 -10.22 -5.86 6.82
CA TYR A 86 -10.45 -5.55 5.42
C TYR A 86 -10.30 -4.05 5.16
N SER A 87 -9.44 -3.69 4.22
CA SER A 87 -9.26 -2.34 3.70
C SER A 87 -9.14 -2.41 2.17
N GLU A 88 -9.02 -1.24 1.57
CA GLU A 88 -8.58 -1.08 0.19
C GLU A 88 -7.14 -0.54 0.17
N ALA A 89 -6.39 -0.86 -0.89
CA ALA A 89 -5.10 -0.27 -1.21
C ALA A 89 -5.08 0.18 -2.68
N ILE A 90 -4.13 1.05 -3.03
CA ILE A 90 -3.79 1.33 -4.43
C ILE A 90 -2.50 0.59 -4.77
N LEU A 91 -2.56 -0.29 -5.77
CA LEU A 91 -1.40 -0.99 -6.33
C LEU A 91 -0.90 -0.27 -7.58
N TYR A 92 0.41 -0.05 -7.63
CA TYR A 92 1.17 0.30 -8.82
C TYR A 92 2.05 -0.90 -9.19
N ALA A 93 1.64 -1.62 -10.22
CA ALA A 93 2.34 -2.80 -10.72
C ALA A 93 3.55 -2.40 -11.59
N ALA A 94 4.52 -3.29 -11.73
CA ALA A 94 5.76 -3.04 -12.47
C ALA A 94 5.51 -2.83 -13.98
N ASP A 95 4.41 -3.37 -14.51
CA ASP A 95 3.98 -3.20 -15.90
C ASP A 95 3.29 -1.84 -16.19
N GLY A 96 3.17 -0.99 -15.17
CA GLY A 96 2.50 0.31 -15.24
C GLY A 96 1.01 0.27 -14.90
N THR A 97 0.44 -0.91 -14.59
CA THR A 97 -0.95 -1.04 -14.17
C THR A 97 -1.17 -0.37 -12.81
N LYS A 98 -2.19 0.48 -12.73
CA LYS A 98 -2.71 1.03 -11.48
C LYS A 98 -4.08 0.45 -11.18
N LYS A 99 -4.25 -0.21 -10.03
CA LYS A 99 -5.55 -0.75 -9.62
C LYS A 99 -5.81 -0.54 -8.13
N LYS A 100 -7.06 -0.24 -7.79
CA LYS A 100 -7.55 -0.36 -6.42
C LYS A 100 -7.79 -1.85 -6.14
N ILE A 101 -7.18 -2.37 -5.08
CA ILE A 101 -7.31 -3.77 -4.69
C ILE A 101 -7.88 -3.90 -3.28
N LEU A 102 -8.45 -5.07 -3.01
CA LEU A 102 -8.76 -5.46 -1.64
C LEU A 102 -7.45 -5.75 -0.92
N TRP A 103 -7.33 -5.25 0.30
CA TRP A 103 -6.12 -5.32 1.08
C TRP A 103 -6.42 -5.82 2.49
N LEU A 104 -5.73 -6.87 2.90
CA LEU A 104 -5.75 -7.34 4.28
C LEU A 104 -4.34 -7.23 4.84
N VAL A 105 -4.15 -6.32 5.79
CA VAL A 105 -2.87 -6.22 6.51
C VAL A 105 -2.67 -7.55 7.25
N TYR A 106 -1.53 -8.21 7.02
CA TYR A 106 -1.20 -9.57 7.49
C TYR A 106 -2.01 -10.71 6.87
N GLY A 107 -2.88 -10.43 5.89
CA GLY A 107 -3.57 -11.47 5.13
C GLY A 107 -2.92 -11.64 3.78
N MET A 108 -2.28 -12.77 3.62
CA MET A 108 -1.68 -13.17 2.37
C MET A 108 -2.73 -13.08 1.23
N TYR A 109 -2.44 -12.18 0.31
CA TYR A 109 -2.63 -12.17 -1.13
C TYR A 109 -3.67 -13.07 -1.83
N GLU A 110 -4.85 -12.52 -2.09
CA GLU A 110 -5.73 -13.00 -3.18
C GLU A 110 -5.64 -12.18 -4.49
N TYR A 111 -5.03 -10.99 -4.50
CA TYR A 111 -5.25 -10.02 -5.60
C TYR A 111 -3.99 -9.52 -6.33
N LEU A 112 -2.82 -10.05 -5.97
CA LEU A 112 -1.54 -9.69 -6.60
C LEU A 112 -1.15 -10.59 -7.78
N GLN A 113 -2.16 -11.12 -8.49
CA GLN A 113 -1.96 -11.59 -9.86
C GLN A 113 -1.95 -10.41 -10.84
#